data_AF-A0A444R1P9-F1
#
_entry.id   AF-A0A444R1P9-F1
#
_cell.length_a   1.000
_cell.length_b   1.000
_cell.length_c   1.000
_cell.angle_alpha   90.00
_cell.angle_beta   90.00
_cell.angle_gamma   90.00
#
_symmetry.space_group_name_H-M   'P 1'
#
loop_
_entity.id
_entity.type
_entity.pdbx_description
1 polymer ?
#
loop_
_entity_poly.entity_id
_entity_poly.type
_entity_poly.pdbx_seq_one_letter_code
_entity_poly.pdbx_strand_id
1 'polypeptide(L)' 'MEMLEEHRCFEGWQQRWRHDSSTLNCPMTFSIFLPPPRDHTPPPVLYWLSGLTCNDENFTTKAGAQRVAAELGIVLV' A
#
# COMPACT_ATOMS: atom_id res chain seq x y z
N MET A 1 9.69 12.36 -0.62
CA MET A 1 9.21 11.01 -0.27
C MET A 1 10.38 10.23 0.32
N GLU A 2 10.12 9.54 1.42
CA GLU A 2 11.07 8.71 2.17
C GLU A 2 10.45 7.31 2.32
N MET A 3 11.18 6.25 1.96
CA MET A 3 10.73 4.88 2.21
C MET A 3 11.08 4.50 3.65
N LEU A 4 10.08 4.12 4.44
CA LEU A 4 10.25 3.76 5.85
C LEU A 4 10.52 2.27 6.01
N GLU A 5 9.76 1.43 5.28
CA GLU A 5 9.79 -0.03 5.40
C GLU A 5 9.51 -0.68 4.03
N GLU A 6 10.04 -1.87 3.83
CA GLU A 6 9.79 -2.71 2.67
C GLU A 6 9.84 -4.20 3.06
N HIS A 7 8.82 -4.95 2.65
CA HIS A 7 8.69 -6.38 2.92
C HIS A 7 8.24 -7.13 1.67
N ARG A 8 8.88 -8.26 1.36
CA ARG A 8 8.33 -9.20 0.36
C ARG A 8 7.02 -9.79 0.87
N CYS A 9 6.01 -9.82 0.01
CA CYS A 9 4.69 -10.35 0.34
C CYS A 9 4.02 -10.90 -0.92
N PHE A 10 3.74 -12.22 -0.97
CA PHE A 10 3.07 -12.89 -2.11
C PHE A 10 3.64 -12.53 -3.49
N GLU A 11 4.97 -12.65 -3.66
CA GLU A 11 5.73 -12.26 -4.87
C GLU A 11 5.65 -10.77 -5.25
N GLY A 12 4.97 -9.96 -4.45
CA GLY A 12 4.95 -8.51 -4.50
C GLY A 12 5.72 -7.86 -3.35
N TRP A 13 5.48 -6.57 -3.16
CA TRP A 13 6.13 -5.75 -2.15
C TRP A 13 5.10 -4.98 -1.33
N GLN A 14 5.16 -5.11 -0.01
CA GLN A 14 4.48 -4.23 0.92
C GLN A 14 5.47 -3.16 1.37
N GLN A 15 5.17 -1.90 1.12
CA GLN A 15 6.04 -0.77 1.46
C GLN A 15 5.29 0.25 2.32
N ARG A 16 6.05 1.00 3.11
CA ARG A 16 5.58 2.20 3.82
C ARG A 16 6.39 3.41 3.40
N TRP A 17 5.70 4.51 3.17
CA TRP A 17 6.29 5.74 2.67
C TRP A 17 5.84 6.92 3.51
N ARG A 18 6.75 7.88 3.70
CA ARG A 18 6.47 9.20 4.26
C ARG A 18 6.63 10.28 3.20
N HIS A 19 5.72 11.24 3.18
CA HIS A 19 5.87 12.44 2.37
C HIS A 19 5.31 13.67 3.07
N ASP A 20 5.85 14.84 2.78
CA ASP A 20 5.23 16.10 3.18
C ASP A 20 3.97 16.34 2.33
N SER A 21 2.82 16.49 2.98
CA SER A 21 1.55 16.79 2.32
C SER A 21 1.34 18.29 2.26
N SER A 22 1.25 18.85 1.05
CA SER A 22 0.93 20.28 0.87
C SER A 22 -0.49 20.62 1.30
N THR A 23 -1.44 19.70 1.10
CA THR A 23 -2.84 19.90 1.48
C THR A 23 -3.06 19.86 2.99
N LEU A 24 -2.30 19.01 3.71
CA LEU A 24 -2.42 18.84 5.17
C LEU A 24 -1.36 19.62 5.95
N ASN A 25 -0.36 20.15 5.26
CA ASN A 25 0.77 20.91 5.82
C ASN A 25 1.53 20.16 6.93
N CYS A 26 1.72 18.85 6.77
CA CYS A 26 2.47 18.01 7.68
C CYS A 26 3.02 16.75 6.98
N PRO A 27 4.01 16.05 7.59
CA PRO A 27 4.43 14.74 7.13
C PRO A 27 3.32 13.70 7.30
N MET A 28 3.02 12.97 6.23
CA MET A 28 2.04 11.89 6.18
C MET A 28 2.70 10.57 5.85
N THR A 29 2.26 9.50 6.51
CA THR A 29 2.68 8.12 6.22
C THR A 29 1.54 7.35 5.56
N PHE A 30 1.85 6.58 4.52
CA PHE A 30 0.92 5.65 3.89
C PHE A 30 1.60 4.32 3.57
N SER A 31 0.79 3.28 3.43
CA SER A 31 1.20 1.93 3.03
C SER A 31 0.84 1.69 1.56
N ILE A 32 1.63 0.90 0.84
CA ILE A 32 1.32 0.46 -0.52
C ILE A 32 1.67 -1.01 -0.70
N PHE A 33 0.75 -1.79 -1.25
CA PHE A 33 1.04 -3.13 -1.77
C PHE A 33 1.20 -3.07 -3.28
N LEU A 34 2.37 -3.45 -3.77
CA LEU A 34 2.70 -3.59 -5.18
C LEU A 34 2.60 -5.08 -5.56
N PRO A 35 1.64 -5.49 -6.41
CA PRO A 35 1.54 -6.87 -6.86
C PRO A 35 2.70 -7.23 -7.80
N PRO A 36 2.97 -8.52 -8.03
CA PRO A 36 3.92 -8.94 -9.06
C PRO A 36 3.51 -8.39 -10.44
N PRO A 37 4.47 -7.91 -11.25
CA PRO A 37 4.18 -7.39 -12.57
C PRO A 37 3.62 -8.50 -13.48
N ARG A 38 2.57 -8.18 -14.24
CA ARG A 38 1.91 -9.14 -15.17
C ARG A 38 2.23 -8.84 -16.62
N ASP A 39 2.28 -7.56 -16.98
CA ASP A 39 2.62 -7.06 -18.31
C ASP A 39 3.19 -5.63 -18.20
N HIS A 40 3.30 -4.94 -19.33
CA HIS A 40 3.74 -3.53 -19.37
C HIS A 40 2.62 -2.53 -19.05
N THR A 41 1.44 -3.01 -18.66
CA THR A 41 0.29 -2.17 -18.35
C THR A 41 0.32 -1.78 -16.87
N PRO A 42 0.17 -0.49 -16.53
CA PRO A 42 0.04 -0.09 -15.13
C PRO A 42 -1.15 -0.80 -14.46
N PRO A 43 -0.97 -1.42 -13.28
CA PRO A 43 -2.06 -2.09 -12.58
C PRO A 43 -3.10 -1.09 -12.07
N PRO A 44 -4.38 -1.49 -11.94
CA PRO A 44 -5.39 -0.70 -11.26
C PRO A 44 -5.04 -0.51 -9.77
N VAL A 45 -5.50 0.60 -9.20
CA VAL A 45 -5.27 0.97 -7.79
C VAL A 45 -6.59 0.98 -7.03
N LEU A 46 -6.60 0.33 -5.87
CA LEU A 46 -7.68 0.40 -4.89
C LEU A 46 -7.21 1.17 -3.66
N TYR A 47 -7.92 2.25 -3.32
CA TYR A 47 -7.69 3.01 -2.09
C TYR A 47 -8.55 2.46 -0.96
N TRP A 48 -7.92 2.10 0.16
CA TRP A 48 -8.58 1.65 1.37
C TRP A 48 -8.59 2.77 2.43
N LEU A 49 -9.79 3.15 2.87
CA LEU A 49 -9.96 4.16 3.92
C LEU A 49 -10.28 3.48 5.24
N SER A 50 -9.29 3.45 6.14
CA SER A 50 -9.44 2.85 7.46
C SER A 50 -10.39 3.64 8.37
N GLY A 51 -10.94 2.95 9.37
CA GLY A 51 -11.88 3.52 10.34
C GLY A 51 -11.22 4.29 11.49
N LEU A 52 -12.03 4.68 12.48
CA LEU A 52 -11.57 5.40 13.67
C LEU A 52 -10.43 4.65 14.38
N THR A 53 -9.44 5.39 14.89
CA THR A 53 -8.26 4.92 15.63
C THR A 53 -7.24 4.09 14.84
N CYS A 54 -7.45 3.89 13.54
CA CYS A 54 -6.51 3.15 12.71
C CYS A 54 -5.36 4.04 12.19
N ASN A 55 -4.24 3.39 11.89
CA ASN A 55 -3.16 3.92 11.04
C ASN A 55 -3.11 3.14 9.72
N ASP A 56 -2.06 3.38 8.91
CA ASP A 56 -1.85 2.74 7.60
C ASP A 56 -1.55 1.23 7.70
N GLU A 57 -1.09 0.75 8.84
CA GLU A 57 -0.69 -0.65 9.03
C GLU A 57 -1.86 -1.57 9.40
N ASN A 58 -2.96 -1.04 9.94
CA ASN A 58 -4.09 -1.84 10.41
C ASN A 58 -4.64 -2.77 9.32
N PHE A 59 -4.89 -2.24 8.12
CA PHE A 59 -5.40 -3.01 6.98
C PHE A 59 -4.32 -3.96 6.46
N THR A 60 -3.13 -3.42 6.22
CA THR A 60 -1.96 -4.16 5.74
C THR A 60 -1.66 -5.42 6.56
N THR A 61 -1.74 -5.35 7.89
CA THR A 61 -1.36 -6.47 8.76
C THR A 61 -2.50 -7.43 9.09
N LYS A 62 -3.76 -6.99 9.03
CA LYS A 62 -4.90 -7.77 9.56
C LYS A 62 -5.90 -8.24 8.51
N ALA A 63 -5.95 -7.62 7.33
CA ALA A 63 -6.97 -7.93 6.32
C ALA A 63 -6.64 -9.17 5.46
N GLY A 64 -5.36 -9.53 5.32
CA GLY A 64 -4.93 -10.63 4.46
C GLY A 64 -5.22 -10.41 2.96
N ALA A 65 -5.38 -9.15 2.54
CA ALA A 65 -5.80 -8.78 1.19
C ALA A 65 -4.72 -9.01 0.12
N GLN A 66 -3.44 -9.00 0.51
CA GLN A 66 -2.30 -9.03 -0.42
C GLN A 66 -2.27 -10.28 -1.31
N ARG A 67 -2.68 -11.45 -0.78
CA ARG A 67 -2.72 -12.68 -1.57
C ARG A 67 -3.64 -12.54 -2.79
N VAL A 68 -4.86 -12.04 -2.58
CA VAL A 68 -5.84 -11.88 -3.65
C VAL A 68 -5.46 -10.70 -4.55
N ALA A 69 -4.94 -9.61 -3.98
CA ALA A 69 -4.44 -8.48 -4.75
C ALA A 69 -3.31 -8.89 -5.71
N ALA A 70 -2.41 -9.78 -5.28
CA ALA A 70 -1.37 -10.35 -6.14
C ALA A 70 -1.96 -11.20 -7.28
N GLU A 71 -2.93 -12.07 -6.97
CA GLU A 71 -3.65 -12.91 -7.93
C GLU A 71 -4.47 -12.09 -8.95
N LEU A 72 -4.91 -10.89 -8.60
CA LEU A 72 -5.68 -10.00 -9.48
C LEU A 72 -4.82 -8.92 -10.15
N GLY A 73 -3.60 -8.68 -9.67
CA GLY A 73 -2.75 -7.59 -10.16
C GLY A 73 -3.25 -6.21 -9.75
N ILE A 74 -3.76 -6.08 -8.52
CA ILE A 74 -4.29 -4.83 -7.97
C ILE A 74 -3.29 -4.23 -6.98
N VAL A 75 -3.01 -2.94 -7.11
CA VAL A 75 -2.28 -2.16 -6.10
C VAL A 75 -3.24 -1.76 -4.98
N LEU A 76 -2.80 -1.89 -3.74
CA LEU A 76 -3.55 -1.42 -2.57
C LEU A 76 -2.83 -0.21 -1.97
N VAL A 77 -3.57 0.87 -1.71
CA VAL A 77 -3.08 2.08 -1.02
C VAL A 77 -3.98 2.37 0.18
#